data_AF-A0A0L8VEG8-F1
#
_entry.id   AF-A0A0L8VEG8-F1
#
_cell.length_a   1.000
_cell.length_b   1.000
_cell.length_c   1.000
_cell.angle_alpha   90.00
_cell.angle_beta   90.00
_cell.angle_gamma   90.00
#
_symmetry.space_group_name_H-M   'P 1'
#
loop_
_entity.id
_entity.type
_entity.pdbx_description
1 polymer ?
#
loop_
_entity_poly.entity_id
_entity_poly.type
_entity_poly.pdbx_seq_one_letter_code
_entity_poly.pdbx_strand_id
1 'polypeptide(L)' 'MKTGTKLYWKTFLRSGVIYGLVLAIWEYLDEGEVNFLKLGFMTVFFGALMSWTAVTAHKRATKGNE' A
#
# COMPACT_ATOMS: atom_id res chain seq x y z
N MET A 1 11.72 7.30 15.61
CA MET A 1 11.74 6.59 14.30
C MET A 1 12.32 7.52 13.23
N LYS A 2 13.22 7.05 12.35
CA LYS A 2 13.76 7.84 11.24
C LYS A 2 12.63 8.36 10.34
N THR A 3 12.74 9.58 9.80
CA THR A 3 11.73 10.24 8.95
C THR A 3 11.27 9.35 7.79
N GLY A 4 12.21 8.65 7.15
CA GLY A 4 11.90 7.70 6.06
C GLY A 4 11.04 6.50 6.52
N THR A 5 11.27 5.98 7.73
CA THR A 5 10.48 4.87 8.28
C THR A 5 9.04 5.30 8.59
N LYS A 6 8.85 6.54 9.07
CA LYS A 6 7.52 7.10 9.35
C LYS A 6 6.71 7.30 8.06
N LEU A 7 7.37 7.74 6.99
CA LEU A 7 6.75 7.88 5.66
C LEU A 7 6.37 6.50 5.08
N TYR A 8 7.28 5.53 5.15
CA TYR A 8 7.03 4.15 4.72
C TYR A 8 5.79 3.56 5.41
N TRP A 9 5.75 3.62 6.74
CA TRP A 9 4.67 3.02 7.51
C TRP A 9 3.33 3.70 7.23
N LYS A 10 3.33 5.04 7.15
CA LYS A 10 2.11 5.81 6.88
C LYS A 10 1.56 5.54 5.48
N THR A 11 2.42 5.49 4.47
CA THR A 11 2.01 5.16 3.09
C THR A 11 1.50 3.73 3.02
N PHE A 12 2.24 2.79 3.59
CA PHE A 12 1.87 1.36 3.61
C PHE A 12 0.49 1.14 4.23
N LEU A 13 0.24 1.68 5.43
CA LEU A 13 -1.08 1.54 6.06
C LEU A 13 -2.17 2.21 5.24
N ARG A 14 -1.93 3.42 4.74
CA ARG A 14 -2.96 4.16 4.00
C ARG A 14 -3.31 3.45 2.69
N SER A 15 -2.31 3.10 1.88
CA SER A 15 -2.54 2.44 0.59
C SER A 15 -2.99 1.00 0.77
N GLY A 16 -2.41 0.26 1.71
CA GLY A 16 -2.79 -1.13 2.01
C GLY A 16 -4.22 -1.22 2.51
N VAL A 17 -4.60 -0.43 3.53
CA VAL A 17 -5.97 -0.49 4.08
C VAL A 17 -7.01 -0.07 3.04
N ILE A 18 -6.76 1.00 2.28
CA ILE A 18 -7.68 1.44 1.22
C ILE A 18 -7.81 0.36 0.14
N TYR A 19 -6.70 -0.17 -0.35
CA TYR A 19 -6.70 -1.19 -1.39
C TYR A 19 -7.37 -2.48 -0.92
N GLY A 20 -7.06 -2.96 0.29
CA GLY A 20 -7.68 -4.14 0.88
C GLY A 20 -9.19 -3.98 1.07
N LEU A 21 -9.67 -2.80 1.47
CA LEU A 21 -11.10 -2.51 1.56
C LEU A 21 -11.78 -2.55 0.18
N VAL A 22 -11.19 -1.88 -0.82
CA VAL A 22 -11.74 -1.86 -2.18
C VAL A 22 -11.79 -3.27 -2.76
N LEU A 23 -10.73 -4.06 -2.57
CA LEU A 23 -10.64 -5.40 -3.11
C LEU A 23 -11.57 -6.38 -2.39
N ALA A 24 -11.78 -6.20 -1.08
CA ALA A 24 -12.75 -6.98 -0.32
C ALA A 24 -14.19 -6.69 -0.78
N ILE A 25 -14.53 -5.41 -0.98
CA ILE A 25 -15.82 -5.02 -1.53
C ILE A 25 -16.00 -5.59 -2.93
N TRP A 26 -14.95 -5.53 -3.76
CA TRP A 26 -14.99 -6.08 -5.11
C TRP A 26 -15.19 -7.59 -5.13
N GLU A 27 -14.40 -8.36 -4.38
CA GLU A 27 -14.57 -9.82 -4.30
C GLU A 27 -15.96 -10.20 -3.77
N TYR A 28 -16.47 -9.47 -2.77
CA TYR A 28 -17.81 -9.70 -2.25
C TYR A 28 -18.91 -9.43 -3.29
N LEU A 29 -18.74 -8.42 -4.16
CA LEU A 29 -19.70 -8.12 -5.22
C LEU A 29 -19.63 -9.09 -6.40
N ASP A 30 -18.45 -9.64 -6.69
CA ASP A 30 -18.19 -10.50 -7.86
C ASP A 30 -18.47 -11.97 -7.57
N GLU A 31 -17.86 -12.53 -6.51
CA GLU A 31 -17.93 -13.95 -6.17
C GLU A 31 -18.90 -14.25 -5.00
N GLY A 32 -19.33 -13.23 -4.25
CA GLY A 32 -20.19 -13.40 -3.06
C GLY A 32 -19.44 -13.90 -1.81
N GLU A 33 -18.18 -14.29 -1.96
CA GLU A 33 -17.29 -14.73 -0.89
C GLU A 33 -15.99 -13.94 -0.90
N VAL A 34 -15.45 -13.63 0.28
CA VAL A 34 -14.18 -12.91 0.41
C VAL A 34 -13.08 -13.90 0.80
N ASN A 35 -12.09 -14.08 -0.07
CA ASN A 35 -10.95 -14.92 0.25
C ASN A 35 -9.93 -14.11 1.05
N PHE A 36 -10.06 -14.11 2.38
CA PHE A 36 -9.21 -13.34 3.28
C PHE A 36 -7.71 -13.63 3.13
N LEU A 37 -7.32 -14.84 2.71
CA LEU A 37 -5.92 -15.19 2.50
C LEU A 37 -5.36 -14.50 1.25
N LYS A 38 -6.09 -14.56 0.13
CA LYS A 38 -5.76 -13.85 -1.11
C LYS A 38 -5.79 -12.34 -0.89
N LEU A 39 -6.80 -11.83 -0.20
CA LEU A 39 -6.96 -10.43 0.16
C LEU A 39 -5.77 -9.92 0.99
N GLY A 40 -5.39 -10.66 2.04
CA GLY A 40 -4.25 -10.33 2.89
C GLY A 40 -2.94 -10.30 2.11
N PHE A 41 -2.72 -11.30 1.25
CA PHE A 41 -1.53 -11.36 0.40
C PHE A 41 -1.48 -10.19 -0.58
N MET A 42 -2.55 -9.94 -1.33
CA MET A 42 -2.63 -8.81 -2.28
C MET A 42 -2.46 -7.47 -1.58
N THR A 43 -3.08 -7.28 -0.42
CA THR A 43 -3.02 -6.04 0.37
C THR A 43 -1.60 -5.76 0.86
N VAL A 44 -0.91 -6.77 1.39
CA VAL A 44 0.46 -6.62 1.90
C VAL A 44 1.43 -6.35 0.76
N PHE A 45 1.35 -7.10 -0.34
CA PHE A 45 2.23 -6.89 -1.50
C PHE A 45 2.01 -5.53 -2.14
N PHE A 46 0.75 -5.13 -2.35
CA PHE A 46 0.42 -3.82 -2.88
C PHE A 46 0.87 -2.68 -1.95
N GLY A 47 0.61 -2.81 -0.65
CA GLY A 47 1.08 -1.86 0.35
C GLY A 47 2.60 -1.70 0.33
N ALA A 48 3.34 -2.81 0.25
CA ALA A 48 4.81 -2.79 0.21
C ALA A 48 5.33 -2.11 -1.06
N LEU A 49 4.73 -2.42 -2.21
CA LEU A 49 5.10 -1.85 -3.50
C LEU A 49 4.83 -0.34 -3.55
N MET A 50 3.66 0.10 -3.08
CA MET A 50 3.30 1.52 -2.99
C MET A 50 4.20 2.30 -2.01
N SER A 51 4.60 1.65 -0.92
CA SER A 51 5.51 2.28 0.02
C SER A 51 6.92 2.43 -0.56
N TRP A 52 7.38 1.43 -1.34
CA TRP A 52 8.62 1.50 -2.10
C TRP A 52 8.61 2.62 -3.15
N THR A 53 7.55 2.71 -3.94
CA THR A 53 7.43 3.76 -4.96
C THR A 53 7.35 5.15 -4.33
N ALA A 54 6.62 5.31 -3.23
CA ALA A 54 6.53 6.59 -2.51
C ALA A 54 7.88 7.06 -1.97
N VAL A 55 8.68 6.17 -1.39
CA VAL A 55 10.01 6.55 -0.89
C VAL A 55 11.00 6.78 -2.03
N THR A 56 10.92 6.02 -3.11
CA THR A 56 11.74 6.26 -4.31
C THR A 56 11.39 7.62 -4.93
N ALA A 57 10.11 7.96 -5.03
CA ALA A 57 9.63 9.25 -5.52
C ALA A 57 10.07 10.40 -4.60
N HIS A 58 9.95 10.22 -3.29
CA HIS A 58 10.41 11.22 -2.31
C HIS A 58 11.93 11.44 -2.39
N LYS A 59 12.73 10.38 -2.57
CA LYS A 59 14.19 10.50 -2.77
C LYS A 59 14.54 11.22 -4.08
N ARG A 60 13.81 10.95 -5.17
CA ARG A 60 13.99 11.62 -6.47
C ARG A 60 13.63 13.10 -6.37
N ALA A 61 12.53 13.44 -5.71
CA ALA A 61 12.10 14.82 -5.51
C ALA A 61 13.11 15.65 -4.69
N THR A 62 13.74 15.04 -3.67
CA THR A 62 14.78 15.72 -2.87
C THR A 62 16.13 15.85 -3.59
N LYS A 63 16.44 14.97 -4.55
CA LYS A 63 17.69 15.03 -5.35
C LYS A 63 17.60 15.95 -6.57
N GLY A 64 16.40 16.34 -6.99
CA GLY A 64 16.18 17.27 -8.12
C GLY A 64 16.21 18.75 -7.75
N ASN A 65 16.40 19.08 -6.47
CA ASN A 65 16.46 20.45 -5.92
C ASN A 65 17.87 20.82 -5.39
N GLU A 66 18.90 20.03 -5.71
CA GLU A 66 20.33 20.37 -5.55
C GLU A 66 20.96 20.54 -6.93
#